data_AF-A0AA50KDP3-F1
#
_entry.id   AF-A0AA50KDP3-F1
#
_cell.length_a   1.000
_cell.length_b   1.000
_cell.length_c   1.000
_cell.angle_alpha   90.00
_cell.angle_beta   90.00
_cell.angle_gamma   90.00
#
_symmetry.space_group_name_H-M   'P 1'
#
loop_
_entity.id
_entity.type
_entity.pdbx_description
1 polymer ?
#
loop_
_entity_poly.entity_id
_entity_poly.type
_entity_poly.pdbx_seq_one_letter_code
_entity_poly.pdbx_strand_id
1 'polypeptide(L)'
;MKNQVQLITYVDRITNAGLKELKALLDDELQGLFGGVHLLPFYFPIDGSDAGFDPIDHVQVDSRLGNWDDVKRIGDDYDIMADLIVNHMSAESPEFKDVLKHGKQSAYWDLFLTKDKVFPDGLSEQDQAAIYRPRPGSCFSTYTLADGSTEEFWTTFTRNQIDIDVHSTAGKDYLNRVLARFDHSKVNLIRLDAAGYAIKKPGTSCFMIEESFEFVDKLAQQANALGMTTLAEIHSHHMTQVEIAKRVDMVYDFALPPLILHTLFSQDCQALTHWLEMAPRNCITVLDTHDGIGIIDVGPMDGLRGLLTENQIDNLVETIHGNSKGESLQATGAAASNVDLYQINCTYYDALGQNDLDYLMARAIQFFAPGIPQVYYAGLLAIPNDMALLNRTHVGRDINRPYLNREKVQQAMHKPVVKALTKLIKLRNSSSAFDGRFTMASAERTLTLSWTAADSQASLTLDFANKDGQIILLDKQGKETQVSLSRLLAQA
;
A
#
# COMPACT_ATOMS: atom_id res chain seq x y z
N MET A 1 -12.46 9.97 -9.48
CA MET A 1 -12.32 9.46 -8.11
C MET A 1 -12.90 10.45 -7.13
N LYS A 2 -13.67 9.98 -6.14
CA LYS A 2 -14.19 10.85 -5.07
C LYS A 2 -13.06 11.19 -4.09
N ASN A 3 -12.95 12.46 -3.66
CA ASN A 3 -12.02 12.89 -2.61
C ASN A 3 -12.53 12.50 -1.20
N GLN A 4 -12.76 11.20 -1.01
CA GLN A 4 -13.31 10.60 0.20
C GLN A 4 -12.38 9.49 0.70
N VAL A 5 -12.44 9.20 2.00
CA VAL A 5 -11.67 8.12 2.61
C VAL A 5 -12.00 6.79 1.92
N GLN A 6 -10.97 5.98 1.70
CA GLN A 6 -11.06 4.65 1.11
C GLN A 6 -10.64 3.57 2.11
N LEU A 7 -11.19 2.36 1.99
CA LEU A 7 -10.80 1.19 2.79
C LEU A 7 -9.77 0.35 2.03
N ILE A 8 -8.70 -0.11 2.67
CA ILE A 8 -7.83 -1.18 2.14
C ILE A 8 -8.16 -2.47 2.89
N THR A 9 -8.47 -3.56 2.19
CA THR A 9 -8.79 -4.82 2.85
C THR A 9 -8.56 -6.07 1.99
N TYR A 10 -8.18 -7.17 2.64
CA TYR A 10 -8.35 -8.52 2.08
C TYR A 10 -9.78 -8.97 2.32
N VAL A 11 -10.43 -9.48 1.27
CA VAL A 11 -11.85 -9.86 1.31
C VAL A 11 -12.09 -10.96 2.35
N ASP A 12 -11.30 -12.03 2.33
CA ASP A 12 -11.38 -13.13 3.29
C ASP A 12 -10.97 -12.70 4.69
N ARG A 13 -9.95 -11.84 4.85
CA ARG A 13 -9.43 -11.55 6.19
C ARG A 13 -10.30 -10.60 7.00
N ILE A 14 -11.11 -9.74 6.39
CA ILE A 14 -12.07 -8.92 7.15
C ILE A 14 -13.40 -9.66 7.42
N THR A 15 -13.77 -10.59 6.54
CA THR A 15 -15.10 -11.24 6.59
C THR A 15 -15.07 -12.69 7.09
N ASN A 16 -13.94 -13.39 6.95
CA ASN A 16 -13.82 -14.85 6.96
C ASN A 16 -14.80 -15.53 6.00
N ALA A 17 -15.10 -14.85 4.89
CA ALA A 17 -16.08 -15.21 3.86
C ALA A 17 -15.65 -14.61 2.51
N GLY A 18 -16.62 -14.23 1.67
CA GLY A 18 -16.38 -13.70 0.33
C GLY A 18 -16.93 -12.30 0.08
N LEU A 19 -16.87 -11.87 -1.18
CA LEU A 19 -17.23 -10.53 -1.66
C LEU A 19 -18.66 -10.11 -1.30
N LYS A 20 -19.60 -11.06 -1.22
CA LYS A 20 -20.98 -10.78 -0.81
C LYS A 20 -21.08 -10.35 0.65
N GLU A 21 -20.32 -10.99 1.54
CA GLU A 21 -20.29 -10.60 2.95
C GLU A 21 -19.55 -9.27 3.12
N LEU A 22 -18.52 -9.00 2.31
CA LEU A 22 -17.86 -7.71 2.29
C LEU A 22 -18.82 -6.59 1.88
N LYS A 23 -19.64 -6.81 0.83
CA LYS A 23 -20.68 -5.85 0.45
C LYS A 23 -21.68 -5.60 1.57
N ALA A 24 -22.14 -6.66 2.25
CA ALA A 24 -23.05 -6.52 3.40
C ALA A 24 -22.41 -5.69 4.53
N LEU A 25 -21.14 -5.96 4.86
CA LEU A 25 -20.39 -5.20 5.86
C LEU A 25 -20.27 -3.71 5.51
N LEU A 26 -20.03 -3.41 4.22
CA LEU A 26 -19.94 -2.04 3.69
C LEU A 26 -21.28 -1.29 3.76
N ASP A 27 -22.39 -2.02 3.52
CA ASP A 27 -23.75 -1.46 3.52
C ASP A 27 -24.35 -1.31 4.92
N ASP A 28 -23.86 -2.10 5.88
CA ASP A 28 -24.37 -2.16 7.25
C ASP A 28 -23.38 -1.50 8.25
N GLU A 29 -22.42 -2.25 8.79
CA GLU A 29 -21.54 -1.78 9.87
C GLU A 29 -20.64 -0.61 9.46
N LEU A 30 -20.24 -0.55 8.19
CA LEU A 30 -19.32 0.47 7.65
C LEU A 30 -20.02 1.51 6.76
N GLN A 31 -21.35 1.59 6.86
CA GLN A 31 -22.15 2.47 6.02
C GLN A 31 -21.72 3.93 6.12
N GLY A 32 -21.47 4.55 4.96
CA GLY A 32 -21.13 5.97 4.84
C GLY A 32 -19.71 6.33 5.31
N LEU A 33 -18.84 5.34 5.56
CA LEU A 33 -17.43 5.59 5.93
C LEU A 33 -16.53 5.74 4.71
N PHE A 34 -16.81 5.04 3.62
CA PHE A 34 -15.88 4.94 2.50
C PHE A 34 -16.52 5.37 1.19
N GLY A 35 -15.77 6.14 0.40
CA GLY A 35 -16.10 6.45 -1.00
C GLY A 35 -15.55 5.41 -1.99
N GLY A 36 -14.60 4.59 -1.55
CA GLY A 36 -13.99 3.53 -2.34
C GLY A 36 -13.34 2.45 -1.48
N VAL A 37 -13.02 1.32 -2.12
CA VAL A 37 -12.41 0.15 -1.48
C VAL A 37 -11.29 -0.37 -2.38
N HIS A 38 -10.08 -0.47 -1.83
CA HIS A 38 -9.00 -1.28 -2.37
C HIS A 38 -9.16 -2.71 -1.90
N LEU A 39 -9.57 -3.54 -2.85
CA LEU A 39 -9.60 -4.99 -2.70
C LEU A 39 -8.18 -5.50 -2.98
N LEU A 40 -7.47 -5.89 -1.92
CA LEU A 40 -6.19 -6.59 -2.06
C LEU A 40 -6.38 -7.88 -2.88
N PRO A 41 -5.31 -8.43 -3.48
CA PRO A 41 -5.43 -9.44 -4.53
C PRO A 41 -6.40 -10.57 -4.17
N PHE A 42 -7.53 -10.59 -4.90
CA PHE A 42 -8.63 -11.54 -4.75
C PHE A 42 -8.65 -12.61 -5.86
N TYR A 43 -7.54 -12.68 -6.60
CA TYR A 43 -7.35 -13.57 -7.74
C TYR A 43 -7.04 -14.99 -7.29
N PHE A 44 -7.18 -15.95 -8.19
CA PHE A 44 -6.90 -17.34 -7.87
C PHE A 44 -5.38 -17.64 -7.87
N PRO A 45 -4.80 -18.20 -6.78
CA PRO A 45 -5.36 -18.36 -5.43
C PRO A 45 -4.99 -17.19 -4.49
N ILE A 46 -5.88 -16.86 -3.54
CA ILE A 46 -5.63 -15.80 -2.54
C ILE A 46 -4.63 -16.17 -1.43
N ASP A 47 -4.33 -17.45 -1.29
CA ASP A 47 -3.45 -18.02 -0.26
C ASP A 47 -2.24 -18.74 -0.88
N GLY A 48 -1.78 -18.21 -2.02
CA GLY A 48 -0.50 -18.57 -2.62
C GLY A 48 0.70 -18.21 -1.73
N SER A 49 1.87 -18.22 -2.34
CA SER A 49 3.14 -17.93 -1.65
C SER A 49 3.23 -16.51 -1.09
N ASP A 50 2.42 -15.57 -1.61
CA ASP A 50 2.43 -14.18 -1.18
C ASP A 50 1.01 -13.60 -1.07
N ALA A 51 0.08 -14.34 -0.45
CA ALA A 51 -1.25 -13.85 -0.10
C ALA A 51 -2.04 -13.22 -1.27
N GLY A 52 -1.94 -13.83 -2.46
CA GLY A 52 -2.63 -13.39 -3.68
C GLY A 52 -1.78 -12.55 -4.63
N PHE A 53 -0.59 -12.10 -4.22
CA PHE A 53 0.38 -11.42 -5.09
C PHE A 53 1.10 -12.36 -6.07
N ASP A 54 0.81 -13.65 -6.05
CA ASP A 54 1.31 -14.65 -7.00
C ASP A 54 0.17 -15.33 -7.78
N PRO A 55 -0.61 -14.57 -8.58
CA PRO A 55 -1.81 -15.10 -9.23
C PRO A 55 -1.44 -16.19 -10.24
N ILE A 56 -2.15 -17.32 -10.16
CA ILE A 56 -2.16 -18.34 -11.21
C ILE A 56 -2.92 -17.81 -12.42
N ASP A 57 -4.06 -17.17 -12.18
CA ASP A 57 -4.83 -16.46 -13.21
C ASP A 57 -5.39 -15.14 -12.66
N HIS A 58 -4.85 -14.04 -13.17
CA HIS A 58 -5.22 -12.68 -12.81
C HIS A 58 -6.65 -12.28 -13.23
N VAL A 59 -7.23 -12.97 -14.22
CA VAL A 59 -8.59 -12.70 -14.68
C VAL A 59 -9.63 -13.64 -14.07
N GLN A 60 -9.22 -14.44 -13.09
CA GLN A 60 -10.09 -15.30 -12.32
C GLN A 60 -10.12 -14.86 -10.86
N VAL A 61 -11.29 -14.47 -10.37
CA VAL A 61 -11.54 -14.34 -8.92
C VAL A 61 -11.44 -15.71 -8.28
N ASP A 62 -10.80 -15.80 -7.11
CA ASP A 62 -10.81 -17.03 -6.34
C ASP A 62 -12.23 -17.44 -5.99
N SER A 63 -12.63 -18.65 -6.40
CA SER A 63 -14.00 -19.14 -6.20
C SER A 63 -14.45 -19.19 -4.74
N ARG A 64 -13.51 -19.22 -3.77
CA ARG A 64 -13.81 -19.13 -2.34
C ARG A 64 -14.35 -17.75 -1.94
N LEU A 65 -13.97 -16.70 -2.69
CA LEU A 65 -14.41 -15.33 -2.46
C LEU A 65 -15.66 -14.95 -3.27
N GLY A 66 -15.87 -15.57 -4.43
CA GLY A 66 -17.00 -15.29 -5.31
C GLY A 66 -16.58 -15.17 -6.77
N ASN A 67 -17.10 -14.14 -7.46
CA ASN A 67 -16.81 -13.90 -8.87
C ASN A 67 -16.79 -12.41 -9.22
N TRP A 68 -16.50 -12.10 -10.49
CA TRP A 68 -16.45 -10.72 -10.99
C TRP A 68 -17.79 -9.98 -10.96
N ASP A 69 -18.94 -10.66 -10.97
CA ASP A 69 -20.24 -9.99 -10.79
C ASP A 69 -20.42 -9.50 -9.35
N ASP A 70 -19.83 -10.19 -8.37
CA ASP A 70 -19.82 -9.72 -6.98
C ASP A 70 -18.91 -8.48 -6.83
N VAL A 71 -17.74 -8.43 -7.50
CA VAL A 71 -16.90 -7.22 -7.57
C VAL A 71 -17.68 -6.06 -8.19
N LYS A 72 -18.33 -6.31 -9.33
CA LYS A 72 -19.16 -5.30 -10.02
C LYS A 72 -20.27 -4.74 -9.13
N ARG A 73 -20.89 -5.57 -8.28
CA ARG A 73 -21.91 -5.14 -7.32
C ARG A 73 -21.37 -4.21 -6.25
N ILE A 74 -20.12 -4.39 -5.80
CA ILE A 74 -19.46 -3.42 -4.91
C ILE A 74 -19.18 -2.12 -5.69
N GLY A 75 -18.71 -2.23 -6.93
CA GLY A 75 -18.46 -1.11 -7.85
C GLY A 75 -19.69 -0.32 -8.30
N ASP A 76 -20.91 -0.74 -7.94
CA ASP A 76 -22.12 0.06 -8.14
C ASP A 76 -22.20 1.25 -7.16
N ASP A 77 -21.63 1.09 -5.96
CA ASP A 77 -21.74 2.08 -4.86
C ASP A 77 -20.38 2.72 -4.48
N TYR A 78 -19.28 1.99 -4.70
CA TYR A 78 -17.93 2.37 -4.27
C TYR A 78 -16.96 2.46 -5.46
N ASP A 79 -16.00 3.40 -5.40
CA ASP A 79 -14.83 3.34 -6.27
C ASP A 79 -14.02 2.06 -5.93
N ILE A 80 -13.64 1.26 -6.92
CA ILE A 80 -12.90 0.00 -6.71
C ILE A 80 -11.46 0.17 -7.16
N MET A 81 -10.54 -0.05 -6.23
CA MET A 81 -9.14 -0.26 -6.52
C MET A 81 -8.80 -1.75 -6.50
N ALA A 82 -8.09 -2.19 -7.53
CA ALA A 82 -7.52 -3.54 -7.62
C ALA A 82 -6.05 -3.47 -8.02
N ASP A 83 -5.28 -4.47 -7.62
CA ASP A 83 -3.87 -4.59 -7.98
C ASP A 83 -3.71 -5.13 -9.39
N LEU A 84 -2.98 -4.41 -10.24
CA LEU A 84 -2.39 -4.97 -11.45
C LEU A 84 -0.94 -5.34 -11.12
N ILE A 85 -0.73 -6.63 -10.82
CA ILE A 85 0.59 -7.24 -10.65
C ILE A 85 1.26 -7.34 -12.02
N VAL A 86 2.04 -6.31 -12.37
CA VAL A 86 2.66 -6.16 -13.69
C VAL A 86 3.98 -6.93 -13.83
N ASN A 87 4.64 -7.21 -12.71
CA ASN A 87 6.02 -7.67 -12.71
C ASN A 87 6.15 -9.19 -12.94
N HIS A 88 5.21 -9.97 -12.41
CA HIS A 88 5.34 -11.42 -12.32
C HIS A 88 3.99 -12.15 -12.31
N MET A 89 4.06 -13.48 -12.44
CA MET A 89 2.93 -14.39 -12.28
C MET A 89 3.36 -15.69 -11.61
N SER A 90 2.40 -16.52 -11.17
CA SER A 90 2.69 -17.77 -10.47
C SER A 90 3.46 -18.78 -11.33
N ALA A 91 4.41 -19.50 -10.74
CA ALA A 91 5.03 -20.67 -11.35
C ALA A 91 4.01 -21.82 -11.53
N GLU A 92 2.87 -21.75 -10.86
CA GLU A 92 1.76 -22.70 -11.04
C GLU A 92 0.81 -22.31 -12.17
N SER A 93 1.06 -21.20 -12.87
CA SER A 93 0.27 -20.75 -14.02
C SER A 93 0.28 -21.76 -15.18
N PRO A 94 -0.82 -21.87 -15.95
CA PRO A 94 -0.85 -22.68 -17.16
C PRO A 94 0.27 -22.32 -18.14
N GLU A 95 0.57 -21.02 -18.28
CA GLU A 95 1.60 -20.48 -19.15
C GLU A 95 3.00 -20.99 -18.74
N PHE A 96 3.36 -20.91 -17.45
CA PHE A 96 4.67 -21.38 -16.99
C PHE A 96 4.78 -22.92 -17.01
N LYS A 97 3.69 -23.63 -16.69
CA LYS A 97 3.65 -25.10 -16.81
C LYS A 97 3.87 -25.57 -18.25
N ASP A 98 3.34 -24.84 -19.22
CA ASP A 98 3.58 -25.11 -20.64
C ASP A 98 5.06 -24.88 -21.00
N VAL A 99 5.68 -23.81 -20.48
CA VAL A 99 7.12 -23.55 -20.61
C VAL A 99 7.97 -24.67 -20.02
N LEU A 100 7.66 -25.15 -18.81
CA LEU A 100 8.39 -26.28 -18.22
C LEU A 100 8.27 -27.56 -19.06
N LYS A 101 7.12 -27.75 -19.73
CA LYS A 101 6.86 -28.94 -20.55
C LYS A 101 7.49 -28.88 -21.95
N HIS A 102 7.51 -27.71 -22.57
CA HIS A 102 7.90 -27.55 -23.98
C HIS A 102 9.18 -26.74 -24.18
N GLY A 103 9.76 -26.18 -23.11
CA GLY A 103 10.96 -25.35 -23.16
C GLY A 103 10.82 -24.22 -24.17
N LYS A 104 11.88 -23.96 -24.94
CA LYS A 104 11.95 -22.93 -26.00
C LYS A 104 10.92 -23.11 -27.12
N GLN A 105 10.22 -24.25 -27.20
CA GLN A 105 9.15 -24.50 -28.18
C GLN A 105 7.77 -24.08 -27.66
N SER A 106 7.64 -23.72 -26.38
CA SER A 106 6.39 -23.20 -25.82
C SER A 106 6.02 -21.87 -26.47
N ALA A 107 4.73 -21.67 -26.75
CA ALA A 107 4.21 -20.37 -27.20
C ALA A 107 4.36 -19.27 -26.12
N TYR A 108 4.58 -19.66 -24.87
CA TYR A 108 4.75 -18.77 -23.72
C TYR A 108 6.21 -18.61 -23.30
N TRP A 109 7.18 -19.16 -24.05
CA TRP A 109 8.60 -19.02 -23.70
C TRP A 109 9.01 -17.55 -23.53
N ASP A 110 8.59 -16.70 -24.48
CA ASP A 110 8.92 -15.28 -24.46
C ASP A 110 8.16 -14.48 -23.41
N LEU A 111 7.12 -15.04 -22.78
CA LEU A 111 6.40 -14.39 -21.69
C LEU A 111 7.29 -14.21 -20.46
N PHE A 112 8.24 -15.11 -20.22
CA PHE A 112 9.05 -15.11 -19.00
C PHE A 112 10.48 -14.62 -19.27
N LEU A 113 11.07 -13.96 -18.26
CA LEU A 113 12.45 -13.52 -18.32
C LEU A 113 13.38 -14.66 -17.88
N THR A 114 14.25 -15.12 -18.78
CA THR A 114 15.37 -15.99 -18.44
C THR A 114 16.64 -15.18 -18.24
N LYS A 115 17.60 -15.72 -17.49
CA LYS A 115 18.92 -15.10 -17.29
C LYS A 115 19.60 -14.79 -18.63
N ASP A 116 19.62 -15.74 -19.55
CA ASP A 116 20.24 -15.57 -20.87
C ASP A 116 19.52 -14.51 -21.72
N LYS A 117 18.20 -14.33 -21.54
CA LYS A 117 17.43 -13.30 -22.23
C LYS A 117 17.81 -11.90 -21.77
N VAL A 118 18.08 -11.71 -20.49
CA VAL A 118 18.51 -10.41 -19.94
C VAL A 118 20.02 -10.20 -20.17
N PHE A 119 20.83 -11.24 -19.99
CA PHE A 119 22.29 -11.22 -20.05
C PHE A 119 22.81 -12.17 -21.14
N PRO A 120 22.65 -11.83 -22.43
CA PRO A 120 23.04 -12.73 -23.54
C PRO A 120 24.55 -12.98 -23.61
N ASP A 121 25.36 -12.04 -23.10
CA ASP A 121 26.82 -12.16 -23.00
C ASP A 121 27.29 -12.74 -21.66
N GLY A 122 26.35 -13.22 -20.83
CA GLY A 122 26.59 -13.69 -19.47
C GLY A 122 26.42 -12.60 -18.40
N LEU A 123 26.06 -13.02 -17.19
CA LEU A 123 25.92 -12.13 -16.03
C LEU A 123 27.30 -11.84 -15.42
N SER A 124 27.79 -10.61 -15.55
CA SER A 124 29.05 -10.19 -14.90
C SER A 124 28.87 -9.91 -13.40
N GLU A 125 29.97 -9.91 -12.64
CA GLU A 125 29.94 -9.51 -11.22
C GLU A 125 29.46 -8.05 -11.04
N GLN A 126 29.81 -7.17 -11.98
CA GLN A 126 29.37 -5.77 -11.97
C GLN A 126 27.86 -5.66 -12.18
N ASP A 127 27.30 -6.41 -13.13
CA ASP A 127 25.86 -6.47 -13.35
C ASP A 127 25.14 -7.02 -12.12
N GLN A 128 25.65 -8.11 -11.56
CA GLN A 128 25.06 -8.74 -10.38
C GLN A 128 25.05 -7.80 -9.16
N ALA A 129 26.11 -7.01 -8.98
CA ALA A 129 26.21 -6.03 -7.91
C ALA A 129 25.32 -4.80 -8.13
N ALA A 130 25.05 -4.44 -9.39
CA ALA A 130 24.21 -3.30 -9.72
C ALA A 130 22.73 -3.55 -9.41
N ILE A 131 22.23 -4.78 -9.62
CA ILE A 131 20.81 -5.13 -9.44
C ILE A 131 20.34 -4.82 -8.02
N TYR A 132 19.31 -3.96 -7.92
CA TYR A 132 18.61 -3.69 -6.68
C TYR A 132 17.78 -4.91 -6.28
N ARG A 133 17.81 -5.27 -4.98
CA ARG A 133 17.14 -6.47 -4.48
C ARG A 133 16.34 -6.18 -3.22
N PRO A 134 15.05 -6.58 -3.16
CA PRO A 134 14.26 -6.46 -1.94
C PRO A 134 14.65 -7.50 -0.88
N ARG A 135 15.24 -8.62 -1.31
CA ARG A 135 15.66 -9.76 -0.48
C ARG A 135 17.14 -10.16 -0.67
N PRO A 136 17.75 -10.87 0.29
CA PRO A 136 19.06 -11.48 0.11
C PRO A 136 19.04 -12.59 -0.96
N GLY A 137 20.19 -12.85 -1.59
CA GLY A 137 20.36 -13.95 -2.52
C GLY A 137 20.13 -13.61 -4.00
N SER A 138 20.09 -14.63 -4.86
CA SER A 138 19.96 -14.46 -6.31
C SER A 138 18.56 -13.97 -6.71
N CYS A 139 18.46 -13.10 -7.72
CA CYS A 139 17.21 -12.81 -8.42
C CYS A 139 16.86 -13.86 -9.48
N PHE A 140 17.54 -15.01 -9.47
CA PHE A 140 17.29 -16.13 -10.38
C PHE A 140 16.93 -17.41 -9.62
N SER A 141 15.98 -18.16 -10.18
CA SER A 141 15.61 -19.49 -9.73
C SER A 141 15.81 -20.51 -10.84
N THR A 142 16.50 -21.62 -10.54
CA THR A 142 16.69 -22.73 -11.48
C THR A 142 15.43 -23.61 -11.54
N TYR A 143 15.02 -23.96 -12.76
CA TYR A 143 13.94 -24.89 -13.05
C TYR A 143 14.40 -25.97 -14.02
N THR A 144 13.89 -27.19 -13.85
CA THR A 144 14.15 -28.32 -14.76
C THR A 144 13.02 -28.40 -15.79
N LEU A 145 13.40 -28.45 -17.07
CA LEU A 145 12.48 -28.65 -18.20
C LEU A 145 12.19 -30.14 -18.40
N ALA A 146 11.12 -30.46 -19.14
CA ALA A 146 10.71 -31.84 -19.38
C ALA A 146 11.72 -32.69 -20.17
N ASP A 147 12.62 -32.06 -20.92
CA ASP A 147 13.73 -32.74 -21.60
C ASP A 147 14.93 -33.05 -20.68
N GLY A 148 14.85 -32.65 -19.41
CA GLY A 148 15.89 -32.83 -18.39
C GLY A 148 16.92 -31.71 -18.34
N SER A 149 16.85 -30.74 -19.26
CA SER A 149 17.69 -29.55 -19.21
C SER A 149 17.25 -28.60 -18.09
N THR A 150 18.11 -27.65 -17.70
CA THR A 150 17.81 -26.67 -16.65
C THR A 150 17.94 -25.26 -17.20
N GLU A 151 17.04 -24.38 -16.76
CA GLU A 151 17.01 -22.97 -17.15
C GLU A 151 16.89 -22.09 -15.90
N GLU A 152 17.53 -20.91 -15.92
CA GLU A 152 17.47 -19.92 -14.86
C GLU A 152 16.45 -18.83 -15.22
N PHE A 153 15.36 -18.74 -14.46
CA PHE A 153 14.32 -17.72 -14.63
C PHE A 153 14.50 -16.59 -13.63
N TRP A 154 14.19 -15.36 -14.04
CA TRP A 154 14.18 -14.21 -13.15
C TRP A 154 13.01 -14.31 -12.16
N THR A 155 13.32 -14.14 -10.88
CA THR A 155 12.40 -14.21 -9.75
C THR A 155 12.78 -13.14 -8.72
N THR A 156 12.20 -11.95 -8.83
CA THR A 156 12.49 -10.79 -7.98
C THR A 156 12.12 -11.06 -6.52
N PHE A 157 10.93 -11.64 -6.28
CA PHE A 157 10.34 -11.77 -4.94
C PHE A 157 10.42 -13.18 -4.34
N THR A 158 9.60 -14.13 -4.77
CA THR A 158 9.70 -15.54 -4.35
C THR A 158 10.05 -16.41 -5.54
N ARG A 159 10.48 -17.67 -5.28
CA ARG A 159 10.70 -18.63 -6.37
C ARG A 159 9.40 -18.88 -7.17
N ASN A 160 8.23 -18.74 -6.55
CA ASN A 160 6.93 -18.96 -7.19
C ASN A 160 6.46 -17.74 -8.01
N GLN A 161 7.10 -16.59 -7.89
CA GLN A 161 6.77 -15.37 -8.64
C GLN A 161 7.77 -15.23 -9.79
N ILE A 162 7.39 -15.72 -10.97
CA ILE A 162 8.24 -15.68 -12.16
C ILE A 162 8.01 -14.36 -12.89
N ASP A 163 9.08 -13.57 -13.06
CA ASP A 163 9.00 -12.27 -13.71
C ASP A 163 8.67 -12.42 -15.20
N ILE A 164 7.74 -11.59 -15.67
CA ILE A 164 7.32 -11.56 -17.06
C ILE A 164 8.14 -10.55 -17.87
N ASP A 165 8.32 -10.82 -19.16
CA ASP A 165 8.83 -9.85 -20.12
C ASP A 165 7.69 -8.99 -20.66
N VAL A 166 7.55 -7.79 -20.09
CA VAL A 166 6.53 -6.80 -20.48
C VAL A 166 6.71 -6.24 -21.90
N HIS A 167 7.85 -6.48 -22.55
CA HIS A 167 8.08 -6.06 -23.93
C HIS A 167 7.66 -7.12 -24.96
N SER A 168 7.62 -8.39 -24.55
CA SER A 168 7.16 -9.50 -25.39
C SER A 168 5.69 -9.33 -25.79
N THR A 169 5.31 -9.91 -26.94
CA THR A 169 3.90 -9.94 -27.37
C THR A 169 3.04 -10.64 -26.33
N ALA A 170 3.49 -11.78 -25.80
CA ALA A 170 2.77 -12.53 -24.78
C ALA A 170 2.58 -11.73 -23.47
N GLY A 171 3.60 -10.98 -23.03
CA GLY A 171 3.51 -10.11 -21.85
C GLY A 171 2.52 -8.97 -22.03
N LYS A 172 2.52 -8.33 -23.20
CA LYS A 172 1.51 -7.30 -23.53
C LYS A 172 0.11 -7.88 -23.58
N ASP A 173 -0.07 -9.04 -24.19
CA ASP A 173 -1.36 -9.72 -24.28
C ASP A 173 -1.88 -10.11 -22.89
N TYR A 174 -0.99 -10.56 -22.00
CA TYR A 174 -1.31 -10.82 -20.60
C TYR A 174 -1.84 -9.56 -19.91
N LEU A 175 -1.08 -8.46 -19.91
CA LEU A 175 -1.50 -7.22 -19.24
C LEU A 175 -2.78 -6.63 -19.84
N ASN A 176 -2.92 -6.64 -21.17
CA ASN A 176 -4.13 -6.18 -21.87
C ASN A 176 -5.36 -7.01 -21.47
N ARG A 177 -5.21 -8.33 -21.30
CA ARG A 177 -6.30 -9.21 -20.85
C ARG A 177 -6.76 -8.84 -19.43
N VAL A 178 -5.84 -8.48 -18.53
CA VAL A 178 -6.18 -8.04 -17.17
C VAL A 178 -6.88 -6.67 -17.20
N LEU A 179 -6.32 -5.70 -17.92
CA LEU A 179 -6.94 -4.37 -18.08
C LEU A 179 -8.36 -4.45 -18.66
N ALA A 180 -8.56 -5.28 -19.70
CA ALA A 180 -9.87 -5.53 -20.25
C ALA A 180 -10.82 -6.12 -19.20
N ARG A 181 -10.37 -7.06 -18.37
CA ARG A 181 -11.21 -7.62 -17.30
C ARG A 181 -11.63 -6.55 -16.29
N PHE A 182 -10.71 -5.70 -15.87
CA PHE A 182 -10.96 -4.62 -14.91
C PHE A 182 -12.03 -3.63 -15.42
N ASP A 183 -11.91 -3.20 -16.68
CA ASP A 183 -12.88 -2.34 -17.36
C ASP A 183 -14.31 -2.94 -17.34
N HIS A 184 -14.44 -4.22 -17.70
CA HIS A 184 -15.75 -4.92 -17.69
C HIS A 184 -16.36 -5.10 -16.29
N SER A 185 -15.54 -4.96 -15.23
CA SER A 185 -15.91 -5.25 -13.84
C SER A 185 -15.97 -4.01 -12.93
N LYS A 186 -15.98 -2.80 -13.51
CA LYS A 186 -16.08 -1.52 -12.77
C LYS A 186 -14.92 -1.24 -11.81
N VAL A 187 -13.75 -1.82 -12.07
CA VAL A 187 -12.52 -1.35 -11.44
C VAL A 187 -12.22 0.02 -12.05
N ASN A 188 -12.08 1.05 -11.23
CA ASN A 188 -11.83 2.41 -11.69
C ASN A 188 -10.50 2.99 -11.16
N LEU A 189 -9.85 2.27 -10.24
CA LEU A 189 -8.50 2.53 -9.77
C LEU A 189 -7.63 1.28 -9.93
N ILE A 190 -6.39 1.45 -10.37
CA ILE A 190 -5.43 0.36 -10.47
C ILE A 190 -4.19 0.71 -9.67
N ARG A 191 -3.82 -0.14 -8.71
CA ARG A 191 -2.49 -0.12 -8.08
C ARG A 191 -1.52 -0.90 -8.97
N LEU A 192 -0.48 -0.26 -9.46
CA LEU A 192 0.57 -0.86 -10.28
C LEU A 192 1.59 -1.51 -9.35
N ASP A 193 1.32 -2.76 -8.98
CA ASP A 193 2.14 -3.51 -8.02
C ASP A 193 3.52 -3.85 -8.61
N ALA A 194 4.57 -3.57 -7.83
CA ALA A 194 5.96 -3.86 -8.17
C ALA A 194 6.41 -3.30 -9.55
N ALA A 195 5.77 -2.25 -10.05
CA ALA A 195 6.02 -1.72 -11.39
C ALA A 195 7.45 -1.17 -11.57
N GLY A 196 8.08 -0.72 -10.48
CA GLY A 196 9.48 -0.28 -10.49
C GLY A 196 10.47 -1.37 -10.92
N TYR A 197 10.11 -2.65 -10.74
CA TYR A 197 10.92 -3.82 -11.09
C TYR A 197 10.66 -4.35 -12.49
N ALA A 198 9.64 -3.87 -13.22
CA ALA A 198 9.19 -4.50 -14.46
C ALA A 198 10.27 -4.57 -15.56
N ILE A 199 11.21 -3.62 -15.59
CA ILE A 199 12.24 -3.52 -16.62
C ILE A 199 13.59 -4.02 -16.12
N LYS A 200 14.18 -4.98 -16.85
CA LYS A 200 15.48 -5.57 -16.56
C LYS A 200 16.47 -5.17 -17.64
N LYS A 201 17.58 -4.54 -17.25
CA LYS A 201 18.60 -4.04 -18.18
C LYS A 201 20.02 -4.24 -17.61
N PRO A 202 20.94 -4.89 -18.35
CA PRO A 202 22.33 -5.02 -17.95
C PRO A 202 22.99 -3.68 -17.62
N GLY A 203 23.89 -3.68 -16.64
CA GLY A 203 24.62 -2.51 -16.15
C GLY A 203 23.79 -1.54 -15.31
N THR A 204 22.56 -1.90 -14.92
CA THR A 204 21.66 -1.03 -14.16
C THR A 204 21.12 -1.69 -12.90
N SER A 205 20.44 -0.92 -12.06
CA SER A 205 19.73 -1.44 -10.89
C SER A 205 18.56 -2.35 -11.21
N CYS A 206 18.03 -2.32 -12.44
CA CYS A 206 16.76 -2.96 -12.81
C CYS A 206 15.57 -2.54 -11.89
N PHE A 207 15.71 -1.40 -11.23
CA PHE A 207 14.70 -0.82 -10.35
C PHE A 207 14.63 0.68 -10.57
N MET A 208 13.47 1.18 -10.96
CA MET A 208 13.20 2.60 -11.21
C MET A 208 14.25 3.27 -12.13
N ILE A 209 14.69 2.57 -13.18
CA ILE A 209 15.49 3.17 -14.26
C ILE A 209 14.58 3.98 -15.20
N GLU A 210 15.14 4.86 -16.03
CA GLU A 210 14.34 5.72 -16.93
C GLU A 210 13.37 4.89 -17.80
N GLU A 211 13.78 3.73 -18.30
CA GLU A 211 12.91 2.83 -19.04
C GLU A 211 11.74 2.26 -18.20
N SER A 212 11.93 2.07 -16.88
CA SER A 212 10.83 1.73 -15.96
C SER A 212 9.83 2.87 -15.87
N PHE A 213 10.29 4.13 -15.77
CA PHE A 213 9.40 5.29 -15.77
C PHE A 213 8.60 5.39 -17.07
N GLU A 214 9.24 5.18 -18.23
CA GLU A 214 8.55 5.17 -19.52
C GLU A 214 7.52 4.05 -19.64
N PHE A 215 7.83 2.86 -19.11
CA PHE A 215 6.89 1.74 -19.09
C PHE A 215 5.67 2.06 -18.24
N VAL A 216 5.88 2.59 -17.03
CA VAL A 216 4.80 2.97 -16.11
C VAL A 216 3.92 4.05 -16.72
N ASP A 217 4.49 5.09 -17.34
CA ASP A 217 3.74 6.16 -18.02
C ASP A 217 2.87 5.59 -19.17
N LYS A 218 3.44 4.73 -20.03
CA LYS A 218 2.68 4.10 -21.13
C LYS A 218 1.54 3.23 -20.61
N LEU A 219 1.78 2.45 -19.55
CA LEU A 219 0.75 1.60 -18.95
C LEU A 219 -0.35 2.45 -18.27
N ALA A 220 0.02 3.55 -17.62
CA ALA A 220 -0.91 4.52 -17.05
C ALA A 220 -1.81 5.11 -18.14
N GLN A 221 -1.24 5.57 -19.26
CA GLN A 221 -2.00 6.08 -20.40
C GLN A 221 -2.98 5.04 -20.98
N GLN A 222 -2.57 3.77 -21.05
CA GLN A 222 -3.45 2.67 -21.49
C GLN A 222 -4.63 2.46 -20.54
N ALA A 223 -4.36 2.42 -19.23
CA ALA A 223 -5.41 2.31 -18.21
C ALA A 223 -6.35 3.53 -18.22
N ASN A 224 -5.81 4.74 -18.37
CA ASN A 224 -6.58 5.98 -18.45
C ASN A 224 -7.51 6.00 -19.68
N ALA A 225 -7.08 5.46 -20.82
CA ALA A 225 -7.91 5.33 -22.01
C ALA A 225 -9.14 4.44 -21.78
N LEU A 226 -9.07 3.55 -20.79
CA LEU A 226 -10.19 2.72 -20.30
C LEU A 226 -10.95 3.36 -19.12
N GLY A 227 -10.64 4.61 -18.77
CA GLY A 227 -11.30 5.35 -17.68
C GLY A 227 -10.81 4.99 -16.28
N MET A 228 -9.68 4.27 -16.15
CA MET A 228 -9.10 3.87 -14.87
C MET A 228 -7.98 4.82 -14.45
N THR A 229 -7.97 5.23 -13.17
CA THR A 229 -6.89 6.01 -12.56
C THR A 229 -5.81 5.07 -12.05
N THR A 230 -4.54 5.36 -12.32
CA THR A 230 -3.41 4.55 -11.87
C THR A 230 -2.74 5.09 -10.61
N LEU A 231 -2.24 4.17 -9.81
CA LEU A 231 -1.48 4.44 -8.60
C LEU A 231 -0.17 3.66 -8.67
N ALA A 232 0.94 4.37 -8.74
CA ALA A 232 2.26 3.75 -8.65
C ALA A 232 2.59 3.44 -7.19
N GLU A 233 2.98 2.18 -6.93
CA GLU A 233 3.53 1.76 -5.65
C GLU A 233 5.04 1.61 -5.78
N ILE A 234 5.77 2.45 -5.04
CA ILE A 234 7.23 2.51 -5.08
C ILE A 234 7.75 2.90 -3.69
N HIS A 235 8.44 1.96 -3.04
CA HIS A 235 9.26 2.23 -1.86
C HIS A 235 10.68 2.59 -2.29
N SER A 236 11.10 3.82 -2.03
CA SER A 236 12.40 4.36 -2.47
C SER A 236 12.71 5.68 -1.76
N HIS A 237 13.80 6.35 -2.12
CA HIS A 237 14.05 7.73 -1.66
C HIS A 237 12.86 8.64 -1.99
N HIS A 238 12.45 9.47 -1.03
CA HIS A 238 11.29 10.36 -1.16
C HIS A 238 11.29 11.25 -2.42
N MET A 239 12.46 11.62 -2.97
CA MET A 239 12.54 12.39 -4.21
C MET A 239 12.17 11.57 -5.45
N THR A 240 12.41 10.26 -5.45
CA THR A 240 11.94 9.36 -6.51
C THR A 240 10.42 9.38 -6.58
N GLN A 241 9.73 9.39 -5.42
CA GLN A 241 8.28 9.56 -5.35
C GLN A 241 7.81 10.92 -5.89
N VAL A 242 8.57 11.99 -5.64
CA VAL A 242 8.29 13.32 -6.21
C VAL A 242 8.42 13.33 -7.74
N GLU A 243 9.41 12.63 -8.29
CA GLU A 243 9.62 12.56 -9.74
C GLU A 243 8.60 11.67 -10.45
N ILE A 244 8.29 10.48 -9.92
CA ILE A 244 7.29 9.59 -10.52
C ILE A 244 5.89 10.21 -10.47
N ALA A 245 5.54 10.96 -9.43
CA ALA A 245 4.24 11.63 -9.33
C ALA A 245 3.95 12.61 -10.47
N LYS A 246 4.98 13.06 -11.21
CA LYS A 246 4.81 13.90 -12.41
C LYS A 246 4.41 13.10 -13.65
N ARG A 247 4.53 11.78 -13.62
CA ARG A 247 4.38 10.86 -14.76
C ARG A 247 3.21 9.87 -14.61
N VAL A 248 2.58 9.81 -13.44
CA VAL A 248 1.43 8.92 -13.16
C VAL A 248 0.28 9.71 -12.56
N ASP A 249 -0.92 9.13 -12.54
CA ASP A 249 -2.06 9.83 -11.96
C ASP A 249 -1.88 10.02 -10.46
N MET A 250 -1.45 8.97 -9.75
CA MET A 250 -1.29 8.99 -8.30
C MET A 250 -0.06 8.21 -7.82
N VAL A 251 0.45 8.61 -6.65
CA VAL A 251 1.47 7.90 -5.88
C VAL A 251 1.01 7.68 -4.44
N TYR A 252 1.58 6.71 -3.74
CA TYR A 252 1.42 6.64 -2.29
C TYR A 252 2.28 7.69 -1.57
N ASP A 253 1.76 8.26 -0.49
CA ASP A 253 2.55 9.01 0.47
C ASP A 253 3.10 8.07 1.56
N PHE A 254 4.17 7.33 1.23
CA PHE A 254 4.83 6.42 2.15
C PHE A 254 5.79 7.10 3.14
N ALA A 255 6.16 8.35 2.90
CA ALA A 255 6.94 9.13 3.87
C ALA A 255 6.06 9.55 5.07
N LEU A 256 4.76 9.80 4.84
CA LEU A 256 3.85 10.28 5.87
C LEU A 256 3.75 9.38 7.12
N PRO A 257 3.57 8.03 7.04
CA PRO A 257 3.49 7.19 8.22
C PRO A 257 4.69 7.27 9.18
N PRO A 258 5.94 7.01 8.76
CA PRO A 258 7.09 7.11 9.67
C PRO A 258 7.33 8.54 10.16
N LEU A 259 7.02 9.58 9.37
CA LEU A 259 7.13 10.97 9.82
C LEU A 259 6.13 11.30 10.92
N ILE A 260 4.88 10.83 10.83
CA ILE A 260 3.87 11.03 11.87
C ILE A 260 4.29 10.32 13.16
N LEU A 261 4.75 9.06 13.08
CA LEU A 261 5.30 8.35 14.25
C LEU A 261 6.46 9.12 14.87
N HIS A 262 7.43 9.55 14.06
CA HIS A 262 8.57 10.35 14.51
C HIS A 262 8.11 11.62 15.22
N THR A 263 7.15 12.36 14.65
CA THR A 263 6.61 13.58 15.25
C THR A 263 5.92 13.33 16.57
N LEU A 264 5.13 12.26 16.70
CA LEU A 264 4.44 11.94 17.95
C LEU A 264 5.39 11.49 19.07
N PHE A 265 6.46 10.78 18.72
CA PHE A 265 7.47 10.30 19.69
C PHE A 265 8.42 11.42 20.14
N SER A 266 8.88 12.24 19.20
CA SER A 266 9.86 13.31 19.47
C SER A 266 9.21 14.63 19.90
N GLN A 267 7.90 14.79 19.67
CA GLN A 267 7.18 16.06 19.76
C GLN A 267 7.73 17.14 18.82
N ASP A 268 8.41 16.74 17.74
CA ASP A 268 8.98 17.60 16.72
C ASP A 268 8.31 17.37 15.36
N CYS A 269 7.70 18.44 14.81
CA CYS A 269 7.00 18.39 13.53
C CYS A 269 7.81 18.94 12.35
N GLN A 270 9.09 19.27 12.52
CA GLN A 270 9.90 19.88 11.45
C GLN A 270 10.02 18.97 10.21
N ALA A 271 10.35 17.69 10.39
CA ALA A 271 10.49 16.75 9.28
C ALA A 271 9.16 16.51 8.54
N LEU A 272 8.05 16.38 9.29
CA LEU A 272 6.70 16.28 8.74
C LEU A 272 6.31 17.55 7.96
N THR A 273 6.58 18.72 8.53
CA THR A 273 6.30 20.02 7.90
C THR A 273 7.09 20.16 6.60
N HIS A 274 8.40 19.87 6.64
CA HIS A 274 9.25 19.92 5.45
C HIS A 274 8.72 19.00 4.34
N TRP A 275 8.31 17.77 4.68
CA TRP A 275 7.70 16.87 3.70
C TRP A 275 6.40 17.44 3.13
N LEU A 276 5.47 17.91 3.97
CA LEU A 276 4.17 18.43 3.49
C LEU A 276 4.30 19.68 2.61
N GLU A 277 5.42 20.42 2.68
CA GLU A 277 5.73 21.52 1.76
C GLU A 277 6.06 21.04 0.34
N MET A 278 6.79 19.93 0.21
CA MET A 278 7.32 19.42 -1.06
C MET A 278 6.57 18.19 -1.62
N ALA A 279 5.77 17.51 -0.80
CA ALA A 279 5.08 16.28 -1.16
C ALA A 279 4.16 16.49 -2.38
N PRO A 280 4.09 15.52 -3.29
CA PRO A 280 3.13 15.55 -4.39
C PRO A 280 1.70 15.72 -3.89
N ARG A 281 0.87 16.44 -4.64
CA ARG A 281 -0.55 16.65 -4.27
C ARG A 281 -1.48 15.59 -4.84
N ASN A 282 -1.04 14.88 -5.87
CA ASN A 282 -1.71 13.74 -6.47
C ASN A 282 -1.29 12.44 -5.76
N CYS A 283 -1.59 12.35 -4.47
CA CYS A 283 -1.21 11.19 -3.66
C CYS A 283 -2.38 10.53 -2.95
N ILE A 284 -2.18 9.27 -2.59
CA ILE A 284 -2.99 8.52 -1.65
C ILE A 284 -2.23 8.47 -0.33
N THR A 285 -2.83 9.01 0.73
CA THR A 285 -2.20 9.05 2.05
C THR A 285 -2.56 7.79 2.84
N VAL A 286 -1.58 7.19 3.52
CA VAL A 286 -1.75 5.99 4.36
C VAL A 286 -1.08 6.21 5.72
N LEU A 287 -1.45 5.38 6.71
CA LEU A 287 -0.64 5.16 7.91
C LEU A 287 -0.15 3.71 7.93
N ASP A 288 -1.11 2.80 7.80
CA ASP A 288 -0.94 1.37 7.65
C ASP A 288 -1.36 0.93 6.26
N THR A 289 -0.69 -0.13 5.79
CA THR A 289 -1.05 -0.87 4.58
C THR A 289 -1.10 -2.36 4.93
N HIS A 290 -1.10 -3.21 3.93
CA HIS A 290 -0.94 -4.66 4.09
C HIS A 290 0.52 -5.08 4.26
N ASP A 291 1.49 -4.21 4.04
CA ASP A 291 2.91 -4.45 4.26
C ASP A 291 3.39 -3.84 5.59
N GLY A 292 4.70 -3.76 5.79
CA GLY A 292 5.29 -3.12 6.96
C GLY A 292 5.39 -1.59 6.81
N ILE A 293 5.74 -0.92 7.90
CA ILE A 293 5.97 0.53 7.92
C ILE A 293 7.32 0.82 7.23
N GLY A 294 7.29 1.53 6.11
CA GLY A 294 8.45 1.81 5.26
C GLY A 294 9.44 2.81 5.84
N ILE A 295 10.41 2.33 6.62
CA ILE A 295 11.44 3.18 7.25
C ILE A 295 12.40 3.76 6.19
N ILE A 296 12.63 3.03 5.11
CA ILE A 296 13.50 3.47 4.00
C ILE A 296 12.99 4.74 3.30
N ASP A 297 11.67 4.97 3.31
CA ASP A 297 11.03 6.06 2.56
C ASP A 297 11.36 7.45 3.13
N VAL A 298 11.85 7.50 4.38
CA VAL A 298 12.31 8.72 5.04
C VAL A 298 13.82 8.75 5.26
N GLY A 299 14.51 7.66 4.90
CA GLY A 299 15.94 7.46 5.13
C GLY A 299 16.84 7.98 4.03
N PRO A 300 18.17 8.03 4.29
CA PRO A 300 19.15 8.26 3.25
C PRO A 300 19.23 7.07 2.29
N MET A 301 19.55 7.34 1.02
CA MET A 301 19.70 6.31 -0.02
C MET A 301 20.72 6.80 -1.04
N ASP A 302 21.64 5.93 -1.47
CA ASP A 302 22.64 6.21 -2.52
C ASP A 302 23.43 7.52 -2.32
N GLY A 303 23.78 7.83 -1.06
CA GLY A 303 24.50 9.05 -0.69
C GLY A 303 23.64 10.32 -0.64
N LEU A 304 22.35 10.23 -0.95
CA LEU A 304 21.37 11.30 -0.75
C LEU A 304 20.90 11.32 0.70
N ARG A 305 20.70 12.53 1.22
CA ARG A 305 20.16 12.74 2.56
C ARG A 305 18.67 12.36 2.60
N GLY A 306 18.24 11.73 3.69
CA GLY A 306 16.83 11.45 3.98
C GLY A 306 16.07 12.64 4.58
N LEU A 307 14.77 12.45 4.81
CA LEU A 307 13.93 13.37 5.59
C LEU A 307 14.29 13.28 7.08
N LEU A 308 14.69 12.10 7.53
CA LEU A 308 15.24 11.83 8.86
C LEU A 308 16.73 11.49 8.77
N THR A 309 17.47 11.82 9.83
CA THR A 309 18.84 11.33 10.04
C THR A 309 18.84 9.87 10.50
N GLU A 310 19.96 9.17 10.32
CA GLU A 310 20.12 7.77 10.79
C GLU A 310 19.79 7.64 12.29
N ASN A 311 20.30 8.53 13.14
CA ASN A 311 19.96 8.54 14.57
C ASN A 311 18.46 8.74 14.85
N GLN A 312 17.76 9.54 14.05
CA GLN A 312 16.31 9.72 14.20
C GLN A 312 15.54 8.47 13.77
N ILE A 313 16.04 7.77 12.75
CA ILE A 313 15.49 6.50 12.27
C ILE A 313 15.69 5.41 13.32
N ASP A 314 16.89 5.28 13.86
CA ASP A 314 17.19 4.29 14.92
C ASP A 314 16.28 4.52 16.13
N ASN A 315 16.14 5.78 16.58
CA ASN A 315 15.23 6.12 17.67
C ASN A 315 13.76 5.80 17.33
N LEU A 316 13.33 6.06 16.09
CA LEU A 316 11.98 5.72 15.62
C LEU A 316 11.74 4.21 15.70
N VAL A 317 12.66 3.42 15.14
CA VAL A 317 12.60 1.95 15.11
C VAL A 317 12.58 1.36 16.52
N GLU A 318 13.53 1.75 17.38
CA GLU A 318 13.60 1.28 18.76
C GLU A 318 12.36 1.68 19.58
N THR A 319 11.78 2.86 19.32
CA THR A 319 10.54 3.27 19.97
C THR A 319 9.36 2.40 19.53
N ILE A 320 9.25 2.04 18.24
CA ILE A 320 8.21 1.11 17.75
C ILE A 320 8.38 -0.27 18.42
N HIS A 321 9.62 -0.76 18.52
CA HIS A 321 9.92 -2.01 19.20
C HIS A 321 9.54 -1.97 20.68
N GLY A 322 9.87 -0.89 21.39
CA GLY A 322 9.48 -0.68 22.78
C GLY A 322 7.96 -0.59 22.98
N ASN A 323 7.27 0.20 22.17
CA ASN A 323 5.82 0.40 22.23
C ASN A 323 5.04 -0.90 21.97
N SER A 324 5.50 -1.70 21.01
CA SER A 324 4.96 -3.03 20.71
C SER A 324 5.48 -4.12 21.66
N LYS A 325 6.18 -3.77 22.75
CA LYS A 325 6.72 -4.71 23.76
C LYS A 325 7.58 -5.82 23.16
N GLY A 326 8.32 -5.51 22.09
CA GLY A 326 9.21 -6.43 21.38
C GLY A 326 8.50 -7.39 20.40
N GLU A 327 7.20 -7.22 20.14
CA GLU A 327 6.48 -8.04 19.15
C GLU A 327 6.95 -7.75 17.72
N SER A 328 7.12 -6.47 17.35
CA SER A 328 7.61 -6.09 16.02
C SER A 328 9.04 -6.57 15.74
N LEU A 329 9.88 -6.73 16.76
CA LEU A 329 11.22 -7.33 16.64
C LEU A 329 11.15 -8.79 16.18
N GLN A 330 10.13 -9.53 16.60
CA GLN A 330 9.95 -10.94 16.24
C GLN A 330 9.41 -11.09 14.81
N ALA A 331 8.82 -10.04 14.24
CA ALA A 331 8.24 -10.06 12.89
C ALA A 331 9.16 -9.43 11.83
N THR A 332 10.11 -8.59 12.21
CA THR A 332 10.86 -7.73 11.28
C THR A 332 12.18 -8.37 10.81
N GLY A 333 12.57 -8.07 9.57
CA GLY A 333 13.89 -8.42 9.03
C GLY A 333 14.08 -9.93 8.98
N ALA A 334 15.22 -10.41 9.46
CA ALA A 334 15.57 -11.83 9.46
C ALA A 334 14.83 -12.67 10.53
N ALA A 335 14.05 -12.04 11.42
CA ALA A 335 13.33 -12.75 12.48
C ALA A 335 12.15 -13.59 11.95
N ALA A 336 11.65 -13.27 10.75
CA ALA A 336 10.56 -13.97 10.07
C ALA A 336 10.80 -14.01 8.55
N SER A 337 9.94 -14.72 7.82
CA SER A 337 9.94 -14.68 6.36
C SER A 337 9.43 -13.32 5.88
N ASN A 338 10.33 -12.55 5.25
CA ASN A 338 10.06 -11.21 4.73
C ASN A 338 10.58 -11.07 3.31
N VAL A 339 9.77 -10.44 2.46
CA VAL A 339 10.18 -10.01 1.11
C VAL A 339 10.89 -8.66 1.14
N ASP A 340 10.58 -7.81 2.14
CA ASP A 340 11.18 -6.48 2.34
C ASP A 340 11.89 -6.40 3.70
N LEU A 341 13.22 -6.28 3.69
CA LEU A 341 14.01 -6.21 4.93
C LEU A 341 14.06 -4.82 5.57
N TYR A 342 13.52 -3.81 4.89
CA TYR A 342 13.65 -2.38 5.23
C TYR A 342 12.35 -1.76 5.77
N GLN A 343 11.33 -2.59 6.03
CA GLN A 343 10.08 -2.19 6.65
C GLN A 343 9.96 -2.78 8.06
N ILE A 344 9.23 -2.10 8.95
CA ILE A 344 8.91 -2.60 10.29
C ILE A 344 7.54 -3.27 10.28
N ASN A 345 7.50 -4.57 10.57
CA ASN A 345 6.24 -5.31 10.66
C ASN A 345 5.60 -5.08 12.02
N CYS A 346 4.55 -4.25 12.04
CA CYS A 346 3.77 -3.91 13.23
C CYS A 346 2.42 -3.33 12.78
N THR A 347 1.36 -3.55 13.55
CA THR A 347 0.15 -2.72 13.40
C THR A 347 0.49 -1.28 13.78
N TYR A 348 -0.06 -0.30 13.05
CA TYR A 348 0.22 1.12 13.35
C TYR A 348 -0.30 1.52 14.75
N TYR A 349 -1.35 0.84 15.23
CA TYR A 349 -1.89 1.04 16.58
C TYR A 349 -0.90 0.58 17.67
N ASP A 350 -0.26 -0.59 17.52
CA ASP A 350 0.79 -1.04 18.45
C ASP A 350 2.11 -0.29 18.28
N ALA A 351 2.42 0.22 17.09
CA ALA A 351 3.55 1.12 16.90
C ALA A 351 3.42 2.37 17.79
N LEU A 352 2.19 2.84 18.04
CA LEU A 352 1.87 3.91 18.99
C LEU A 352 1.59 3.43 20.42
N GLY A 353 1.86 2.16 20.73
CA GLY A 353 1.68 1.60 22.07
C GLY A 353 0.21 1.50 22.50
N GLN A 354 -0.71 1.33 21.54
CA GLN A 354 -2.17 1.30 21.76
C GLN A 354 -2.71 2.58 22.41
N ASN A 355 -2.03 3.72 22.19
CA ASN A 355 -2.51 5.01 22.67
C ASN A 355 -3.60 5.56 21.75
N ASP A 356 -4.84 5.53 22.22
CA ASP A 356 -6.03 5.97 21.47
C ASP A 356 -5.93 7.42 20.98
N LEU A 357 -5.37 8.33 21.79
CA LEU A 357 -5.27 9.74 21.43
C LEU A 357 -4.16 9.98 20.42
N ASP A 358 -3.00 9.37 20.59
CA ASP A 358 -1.92 9.45 19.59
C ASP A 358 -2.37 8.83 18.26
N TYR A 359 -3.13 7.73 18.28
CA TYR A 359 -3.69 7.13 17.07
C TYR A 359 -4.70 8.05 16.36
N LEU A 360 -5.56 8.72 17.13
CA LEU A 360 -6.52 9.67 16.59
C LEU A 360 -5.84 10.94 16.06
N MET A 361 -4.80 11.43 16.73
CA MET A 361 -3.95 12.52 16.24
C MET A 361 -3.27 12.12 14.92
N ALA A 362 -2.71 10.92 14.82
CA ALA A 362 -2.09 10.41 13.59
C ALA A 362 -3.09 10.38 12.42
N ARG A 363 -4.30 9.85 12.65
CA ARG A 363 -5.37 9.83 11.63
C ARG A 363 -5.86 11.23 11.26
N ALA A 364 -5.92 12.15 12.22
CA ALA A 364 -6.28 13.53 11.94
C ALA A 364 -5.24 14.21 11.04
N ILE A 365 -3.93 14.01 11.31
CA ILE A 365 -2.86 14.49 10.42
C ILE A 365 -3.02 13.88 9.02
N GLN A 366 -3.21 12.56 8.92
CA GLN A 366 -3.41 11.88 7.63
C GLN A 366 -4.56 12.47 6.82
N PHE A 367 -5.70 12.72 7.46
CA PHE A 367 -6.91 13.22 6.76
C PHE A 367 -6.81 14.70 6.39
N PHE A 368 -5.98 15.47 7.09
CA PHE A 368 -5.70 16.88 6.77
C PHE A 368 -4.50 17.06 5.84
N ALA A 369 -3.65 16.04 5.67
CA ALA A 369 -2.61 16.05 4.64
C ALA A 369 -3.26 16.04 3.24
N PRO A 370 -2.67 16.73 2.24
CA PRO A 370 -3.12 16.64 0.85
C PRO A 370 -3.08 15.21 0.32
N GLY A 371 -4.12 14.82 -0.40
CA GLY A 371 -4.29 13.48 -0.96
C GLY A 371 -5.61 12.83 -0.56
N ILE A 372 -5.85 11.64 -1.14
CA ILE A 372 -7.02 10.81 -0.86
C ILE A 372 -6.64 9.81 0.25
N PRO A 373 -7.27 9.86 1.44
CA PRO A 373 -6.86 9.00 2.53
C PRO A 373 -7.32 7.55 2.34
N GLN A 374 -6.42 6.60 2.55
CA GLN A 374 -6.73 5.18 2.68
C GLN A 374 -6.54 4.72 4.14
N VAL A 375 -7.50 3.94 4.63
CA VAL A 375 -7.47 3.34 5.97
C VAL A 375 -7.46 1.83 5.80
N TYR A 376 -6.40 1.17 6.30
CA TYR A 376 -6.32 -0.28 6.28
C TYR A 376 -7.23 -0.91 7.35
N TYR A 377 -7.85 -2.04 7.05
CA TYR A 377 -8.92 -2.62 7.87
C TYR A 377 -8.52 -2.95 9.32
N ALA A 378 -7.28 -3.39 9.56
CA ALA A 378 -6.79 -3.64 10.92
C ALA A 378 -6.70 -2.32 11.71
N GLY A 379 -6.22 -1.26 11.06
CA GLY A 379 -6.17 0.09 11.61
C GLY A 379 -7.55 0.68 11.90
N LEU A 380 -8.47 0.58 10.94
CA LEU A 380 -9.86 1.03 11.11
C LEU A 380 -10.47 0.53 12.42
N LEU A 381 -10.18 -0.74 12.75
CA LEU A 381 -10.75 -1.47 13.87
C LEU A 381 -9.84 -1.48 15.11
N ALA A 382 -8.73 -0.72 15.08
CA ALA A 382 -7.69 -0.67 16.10
C ALA A 382 -7.33 -2.08 16.61
N ILE A 383 -7.07 -3.00 15.68
CA ILE A 383 -6.66 -4.37 15.98
C ILE A 383 -5.17 -4.36 16.32
N PRO A 384 -4.75 -4.96 17.46
CA PRO A 384 -3.34 -5.11 17.78
C PRO A 384 -2.67 -6.20 16.93
N ASN A 385 -1.37 -6.34 17.08
CA ASN A 385 -0.50 -7.34 16.47
C ASN A 385 -1.07 -8.75 16.64
N ASP A 386 -1.17 -9.48 15.54
CA ASP A 386 -1.61 -10.87 15.53
C ASP A 386 -0.41 -11.81 15.70
N MET A 387 0.09 -11.90 16.93
CA MET A 387 1.20 -12.79 17.28
C MET A 387 0.84 -14.27 17.08
N ALA A 388 -0.45 -14.63 17.19
CA ALA A 388 -0.89 -16.00 16.95
C ALA A 388 -0.77 -16.38 15.47
N LEU A 389 -1.14 -15.48 14.57
CA LEU A 389 -0.96 -15.67 13.14
C LEU A 389 0.52 -15.70 12.77
N LEU A 390 1.32 -14.74 13.26
CA LEU A 390 2.78 -14.73 13.04
C LEU A 390 3.44 -16.04 13.47
N ASN A 391 3.12 -16.54 14.67
CA ASN A 391 3.69 -17.79 15.18
C ASN A 391 3.27 -19.02 14.36
N ARG A 392 2.12 -18.96 13.68
CA ARG A 392 1.62 -20.05 12.85
C ARG A 392 2.19 -20.04 11.44
N THR A 393 2.33 -18.85 10.83
CA THR A 393 2.73 -18.70 9.43
C THR A 393 4.22 -18.43 9.26
N HIS A 394 4.87 -17.89 10.29
CA HIS A 394 6.24 -17.36 10.25
C HIS A 394 6.47 -16.28 9.18
N VAL A 395 5.40 -15.68 8.65
CA VAL A 395 5.46 -14.55 7.73
C VAL A 395 5.39 -13.26 8.53
N GLY A 396 6.41 -12.41 8.42
CA GLY A 396 6.53 -11.22 9.27
C GLY A 396 5.33 -10.28 9.16
N ARG A 397 4.90 -9.99 7.93
CA ARG A 397 3.77 -9.08 7.63
C ARG A 397 2.44 -9.57 8.18
N ASP A 398 2.28 -10.87 8.45
CA ASP A 398 1.03 -11.41 9.01
C ASP A 398 0.72 -10.89 10.43
N ILE A 399 1.71 -10.35 11.15
CA ILE A 399 1.46 -9.62 12.41
C ILE A 399 0.42 -8.49 12.23
N ASN A 400 0.34 -7.91 11.03
CA ASN A 400 -0.58 -6.84 10.66
C ASN A 400 -1.65 -7.32 9.64
N ARG A 401 -1.91 -8.62 9.51
CA ARG A 401 -2.94 -9.15 8.58
C ARG A 401 -3.93 -10.09 9.26
N PRO A 402 -4.58 -9.63 10.35
CA PRO A 402 -5.43 -10.48 11.19
C PRO A 402 -6.64 -11.02 10.43
N TYR A 403 -7.05 -12.24 10.75
CA TYR A 403 -8.32 -12.82 10.29
C TYR A 403 -9.46 -12.45 11.27
N LEU A 404 -10.41 -11.69 10.75
CA LEU A 404 -11.63 -11.23 11.39
C LEU A 404 -12.84 -11.91 10.79
N ASN A 405 -13.98 -11.76 11.46
CA ASN A 405 -15.29 -12.10 10.94
C ASN A 405 -16.25 -10.96 11.30
N ARG A 406 -17.48 -11.01 10.80
CA ARG A 406 -18.48 -9.96 11.06
C ARG A 406 -18.68 -9.65 12.55
N GLU A 407 -18.71 -10.68 13.41
CA GLU A 407 -18.84 -10.50 14.86
C GLU A 407 -17.66 -9.71 15.45
N LYS A 408 -16.42 -10.08 15.11
CA LYS A 408 -15.22 -9.34 15.55
C LYS A 408 -15.23 -7.90 15.04
N VAL A 409 -15.69 -7.66 13.81
CA VAL A 409 -15.85 -6.29 13.29
C VAL A 409 -16.85 -5.52 14.13
N GLN A 410 -18.05 -6.06 14.39
CA GLN A 410 -19.07 -5.43 15.23
C GLN A 410 -18.53 -5.12 16.64
N GLN A 411 -17.83 -6.07 17.26
CA GLN A 411 -17.19 -5.88 18.57
C GLN A 411 -16.16 -4.74 18.52
N ALA A 412 -15.29 -4.71 17.50
CA ALA A 412 -14.29 -3.67 17.35
C ALA A 412 -14.92 -2.28 17.09
N MET A 413 -16.04 -2.22 16.36
CA MET A 413 -16.81 -0.99 16.14
C MET A 413 -17.35 -0.37 17.43
N HIS A 414 -17.41 -1.13 18.54
CA HIS A 414 -17.80 -0.60 19.84
C HIS A 414 -16.66 0.06 20.63
N LYS A 415 -15.39 -0.12 20.22
CA LYS A 415 -14.23 0.51 20.88
C LYS A 415 -14.33 2.04 20.80
N PRO A 416 -14.02 2.78 21.87
CA PRO A 416 -14.06 4.25 21.86
C PRO A 416 -13.23 4.87 20.72
N VAL A 417 -12.00 4.39 20.52
CA VAL A 417 -11.12 4.85 19.44
C VAL A 417 -11.69 4.63 18.05
N VAL A 418 -12.36 3.49 17.80
CA VAL A 418 -12.94 3.16 16.49
C VAL A 418 -14.16 4.03 16.19
N LYS A 419 -15.00 4.31 17.19
CA LYS A 419 -16.12 5.25 17.04
C LYS A 419 -15.63 6.69 16.84
N ALA A 420 -14.57 7.11 17.54
CA ALA A 420 -13.94 8.41 17.33
C ALA A 420 -13.36 8.53 15.91
N LEU A 421 -12.65 7.50 15.44
CA LEU A 421 -12.14 7.43 14.07
C LEU A 421 -13.28 7.46 13.04
N THR A 422 -14.38 6.74 13.28
CA THR A 422 -15.59 6.78 12.44
C THR A 422 -16.17 8.19 12.31
N LYS A 423 -16.25 8.93 13.43
CA LYS A 423 -16.69 10.34 13.41
C LYS A 423 -15.71 11.21 12.61
N LEU A 424 -14.41 10.98 12.76
CA LEU A 424 -13.36 11.72 12.04
C LEU A 424 -13.38 11.43 10.52
N ILE A 425 -13.62 10.18 10.12
CA ILE A 425 -13.82 9.78 8.70
C ILE A 425 -15.04 10.52 8.11
N LYS A 426 -16.18 10.50 8.81
CA LYS A 426 -17.40 11.20 8.36
C LYS A 426 -17.18 12.70 8.23
N LEU A 427 -16.40 13.30 9.12
CA LEU A 427 -15.98 14.70 9.04
C LEU A 427 -15.15 14.95 7.77
N ARG A 428 -14.14 14.12 7.51
CA ARG A 428 -13.28 14.23 6.32
C ARG A 428 -14.07 14.08 5.00
N ASN A 429 -15.07 13.20 4.98
CA ASN A 429 -15.88 12.93 3.79
C ASN A 429 -16.95 13.98 3.49
N SER A 430 -17.37 14.76 4.49
CA SER A 430 -18.53 15.67 4.38
C SER A 430 -18.17 17.14 4.20
N SER A 431 -16.94 17.55 4.56
CA SER A 431 -16.51 18.94 4.40
C SER A 431 -15.98 19.20 2.99
N SER A 432 -16.61 20.11 2.26
CA SER A 432 -16.11 20.59 0.96
C SER A 432 -14.81 21.40 1.06
N ALA A 433 -14.33 21.73 2.27
CA ALA A 433 -13.09 22.45 2.45
C ALA A 433 -11.89 21.68 1.88
N PHE A 434 -11.92 20.34 1.97
CA PHE A 434 -10.85 19.46 1.50
C PHE A 434 -10.69 19.41 -0.03
N ASP A 435 -11.59 20.04 -0.78
CA ASP A 435 -11.47 20.28 -2.23
C ASP A 435 -10.86 21.66 -2.54
N GLY A 436 -10.46 22.40 -1.50
CA GLY A 436 -9.94 23.76 -1.59
C GLY A 436 -8.42 23.85 -1.60
N ARG A 437 -7.89 24.99 -1.16
CA ARG A 437 -6.46 25.25 -1.02
C ARG A 437 -5.97 24.77 0.35
N PHE A 438 -4.94 23.95 0.36
CA PHE A 438 -4.20 23.57 1.55
C PHE A 438 -3.19 24.65 1.97
N THR A 439 -3.06 24.88 3.27
CA THR A 439 -2.01 25.68 3.91
C THR A 439 -1.60 25.04 5.23
N MET A 440 -0.39 25.32 5.69
CA MET A 440 0.13 24.79 6.95
C MET A 440 0.95 25.86 7.67
N ALA A 441 0.97 25.78 8.99
CA ALA A 441 1.87 26.53 9.84
C ALA A 441 2.36 25.64 10.99
N SER A 442 3.63 25.75 11.34
CA SER A 442 4.24 25.07 12.49
C SER A 442 4.95 26.07 13.38
N ALA A 443 4.84 25.92 14.70
CA ALA A 443 5.57 26.73 15.67
C ALA A 443 5.93 25.85 16.88
N GLU A 444 7.23 25.73 17.17
CA GLU A 444 7.77 24.87 18.24
C GLU A 444 7.20 23.44 18.18
N ARG A 445 6.29 23.10 19.09
CA ARG A 445 5.63 21.79 19.23
C ARG A 445 4.16 21.80 18.79
N THR A 446 3.78 22.78 17.98
CA THR A 446 2.43 22.94 17.45
C THR A 446 2.43 22.84 15.93
N LEU A 447 1.46 22.11 15.38
CA LEU A 447 1.21 22.01 13.95
C LEU A 447 -0.24 22.41 13.65
N THR A 448 -0.44 23.30 12.67
CA THR A 448 -1.75 23.65 12.13
C THR A 448 -1.82 23.32 10.65
N LEU A 449 -2.80 22.50 10.28
CA LEU A 449 -3.12 22.10 8.91
C LEU A 449 -4.49 22.68 8.54
N SER A 450 -4.58 23.44 7.46
CA SER A 450 -5.82 24.12 7.09
C SER A 450 -6.16 23.95 5.61
N TRP A 451 -7.46 23.82 5.34
CA TRP A 451 -8.06 23.77 4.03
C TRP A 451 -9.08 24.89 3.88
N THR A 452 -9.03 25.61 2.76
CA THR A 452 -9.95 26.70 2.46
C THR A 452 -10.50 26.55 1.05
N ALA A 453 -11.80 26.30 0.94
CA ALA A 453 -12.57 26.42 -0.29
C ALA A 453 -13.31 27.78 -0.33
N ALA A 454 -14.09 28.04 -1.38
CA ALA A 454 -14.78 29.32 -1.57
C ALA A 454 -15.77 29.65 -0.43
N ASP A 455 -16.46 28.63 0.09
CA ASP A 455 -17.55 28.76 1.07
C ASP A 455 -17.38 27.86 2.30
N SER A 456 -16.24 27.18 2.46
CA SER A 456 -16.00 26.30 3.61
C SER A 456 -14.54 26.25 4.01
N GLN A 457 -14.28 26.05 5.30
CA GLN A 457 -12.94 25.92 5.85
C GLN A 457 -12.86 24.73 6.81
N ALA A 458 -11.68 24.13 6.89
CA ALA A 458 -11.34 23.13 7.90
C ALA A 458 -9.94 23.41 8.41
N SER A 459 -9.75 23.44 9.73
CA SER A 459 -8.44 23.61 10.35
C SER A 459 -8.26 22.60 11.46
N LEU A 460 -7.12 21.90 11.46
CA LEU A 460 -6.65 21.04 12.53
C LEU A 460 -5.46 21.73 13.19
N THR A 461 -5.52 21.94 14.50
CA THR A 461 -4.39 22.40 15.32
C THR A 461 -4.05 21.33 16.34
N LEU A 462 -2.77 20.97 16.43
CA LEU A 462 -2.23 19.96 17.33
C LEU A 462 -1.14 20.56 18.19
N ASP A 463 -1.19 20.31 19.49
CA ASP A 463 -0.12 20.60 20.45
C ASP A 463 0.46 19.27 20.95
N PHE A 464 1.68 18.93 20.49
CA PHE A 464 2.32 17.66 20.81
C PHE A 464 2.84 17.60 22.25
N ALA A 465 3.09 18.75 22.89
CA ALA A 465 3.56 18.81 24.28
C ALA A 465 2.41 18.53 25.26
N ASN A 466 1.27 19.17 25.02
CA ASN A 466 0.08 19.03 25.86
C ASN A 466 -0.82 17.86 25.44
N LYS A 467 -0.49 17.17 24.33
CA LYS A 467 -1.30 16.10 23.74
C LYS A 467 -2.75 16.56 23.52
N ASP A 468 -2.89 17.71 22.86
CA ASP A 468 -4.20 18.26 22.50
C ASP A 468 -4.34 18.40 20.99
N GLY A 469 -5.58 18.29 20.54
CA GLY A 469 -5.93 18.40 19.13
C GLY A 469 -7.32 18.95 18.95
N GLN A 470 -7.43 20.02 18.16
CA GLN A 470 -8.69 20.70 17.89
C GLN A 470 -8.90 20.82 16.38
N ILE A 471 -10.10 20.45 15.94
CA ILE A 471 -10.59 20.68 14.58
C ILE A 471 -11.66 21.77 14.63
N ILE A 472 -11.54 22.74 13.73
CA ILE A 472 -12.54 23.78 13.49
C ILE A 472 -13.00 23.65 12.05
N LEU A 473 -14.31 23.51 11.86
CA LEU A 473 -14.95 23.50 10.55
C LEU A 473 -15.86 24.70 10.41
N LEU A 474 -15.84 25.34 9.25
CA LEU A 474 -16.82 26.34 8.84
C LEU A 474 -17.53 25.81 7.60
N ASP A 475 -18.85 25.61 7.69
CA ASP A 475 -19.66 25.18 6.56
C ASP A 475 -20.16 26.36 5.69
N LYS A 476 -20.84 26.02 4.60
CA LYS A 476 -21.37 26.96 3.59
C LYS A 476 -22.42 27.91 4.15
N GLN A 477 -23.04 27.56 5.27
CA GLN A 477 -24.01 28.38 5.98
C GLN A 477 -23.35 29.28 7.03
N GLY A 478 -22.03 29.24 7.15
CA GLY A 478 -21.27 29.98 8.15
C GLY A 478 -21.37 29.39 9.55
N LYS A 479 -21.85 28.15 9.69
CA LYS A 479 -21.91 27.48 10.98
C LYS A 479 -20.53 26.90 11.31
N GLU A 480 -20.01 27.34 12.44
CA GLU A 480 -18.77 26.81 12.99
C GLU A 480 -19.04 25.54 13.83
N THR A 481 -18.25 24.49 13.59
CA THR A 481 -18.23 23.27 14.40
C THR A 481 -16.83 23.06 14.95
N GLN A 482 -16.71 22.99 16.28
CA GLN A 482 -15.45 22.70 16.95
C GLN A 482 -15.45 21.28 17.51
N VAL A 483 -14.40 20.53 17.22
CA VAL A 483 -14.25 19.14 17.62
C VAL A 483 -12.88 18.98 18.28
N SER A 484 -12.87 18.59 19.56
CA SER A 484 -11.63 18.21 20.24
C SER A 484 -11.42 16.70 20.11
N LEU A 485 -10.22 16.28 19.75
CA LEU A 485 -9.87 14.86 19.57
C LEU A 485 -10.02 14.08 20.87
N SER A 486 -9.61 14.64 22.01
CA SER A 486 -9.81 14.02 23.33
C SER A 486 -11.29 13.91 23.70
N ARG A 487 -12.12 14.91 23.35
CA ARG A 487 -13.58 14.83 23.54
C ARG A 487 -14.24 13.81 22.63
N LEU A 488 -13.76 13.62 21.38
CA LEU A 488 -14.26 12.57 20.50
C LEU A 488 -14.11 11.19 21.13
N LEU A 489 -12.97 10.93 21.80
CA LEU A 489 -12.72 9.70 22.54
C LEU A 489 -13.60 9.56 23.78
N ALA A 490 -13.75 10.64 24.56
CA ALA A 490 -14.56 10.59 25.79
C ALA A 490 -16.07 10.42 25.54
N GLN A 491 -16.56 10.83 24.36
CA GLN A 491 -17.96 10.75 23.95
C GLN A 491 -18.26 9.55 23.02
N ALA A 492 -17.32 8.62 22.87
CA ALA A 492 -17.40 7.49 21.97
C ALA A 492 -18.08 6.28 22.61
#